data_AF-A0A9C7BH16-F1
#
_entry.id   AF-A0A9C7BH16-F1
#
_cell.length_a   1.000
_cell.length_b   1.000
_cell.length_c   1.000
_cell.angle_alpha   90.00
_cell.angle_beta   90.00
_cell.angle_gamma   90.00
#
_symmetry.space_group_name_H-M   'P 1'
#
loop_
_entity.id
_entity.type
_entity.pdbx_description
1 polymer ?
#
loop_
_entity_poly.entity_id
_entity_poly.type
_entity_poly.pdbx_seq_one_letter_code
_entity_poly.pdbx_strand_id
1 'polypeptide(L)'
;MLPAVLAVISLLPGFLFLISYITNSNAFPLPLSEEEEERYIRAMEQGDELARNILVERNLRLVAHIVKKFDNTGEDVDDLISIGTIGLIKAINTYDRRQGTRLATYAARCIENDILKSRRCGGKWKLWHYLECG
;
A
#
# COMPACT_ATOMS: atom_id res chain seq x y z
N MET A 1 20.29 4.52 41.20
CA MET A 1 19.97 5.54 40.17
C MET A 1 21.02 5.52 39.04
N LEU A 2 22.29 5.87 39.27
CA LEU A 2 23.36 5.87 38.25
C LEU A 2 23.60 4.55 37.46
N PRO A 3 23.68 3.36 38.10
CA PRO A 3 24.03 2.12 37.38
C PRO A 3 22.92 1.64 36.44
N ALA A 4 21.65 1.92 36.75
CA ALA A 4 20.52 1.60 35.88
C ALA A 4 20.52 2.48 34.61
N VAL A 5 20.87 3.77 34.76
CA VAL A 5 20.97 4.70 33.63
C VAL A 5 22.12 4.30 32.69
N LEU A 6 23.26 3.90 33.23
CA LEU A 6 24.40 3.41 32.44
C LEU A 6 24.07 2.10 31.67
N ALA A 7 23.33 1.18 32.29
CA ALA A 7 22.88 -0.05 31.63
C ALA A 7 21.95 0.25 30.44
N VAL A 8 21.00 1.18 30.60
CA VAL A 8 20.09 1.59 29.52
C VAL A 8 20.85 2.27 28.37
N ILE A 9 21.82 3.14 28.68
CA ILE A 9 22.68 3.80 27.68
C ILE A 9 23.52 2.78 26.89
N SER A 10 23.98 1.71 27.54
CA SER A 10 24.77 0.67 26.85
C SER A 10 23.96 -0.19 25.87
N LEU A 11 22.64 -0.30 26.08
CA LEU A 11 21.72 -1.08 25.23
C LEU A 11 21.11 -0.26 24.08
N LEU A 12 21.04 1.07 24.26
CA LEU A 12 20.46 2.00 23.28
C LEU A 12 21.08 1.91 21.87
N PRO A 13 22.42 1.84 21.67
CA PRO A 13 23.01 1.77 20.34
C PRO A 13 22.66 0.49 19.59
N GLY A 14 22.61 -0.65 20.28
CA GLY A 14 22.21 -1.93 19.68
C GLY A 14 20.73 -1.95 19.30
N PHE A 15 19.89 -1.33 20.12
CA PHE A 15 18.47 -1.16 19.83
C PHE A 15 18.23 -0.21 18.64
N LEU A 16 18.94 0.92 18.58
CA LEU A 16 18.87 1.84 17.45
C LEU A 16 19.41 1.20 16.16
N PHE A 17 20.47 0.40 16.24
CA PHE A 17 20.98 -0.36 15.11
C PHE A 17 19.98 -1.43 14.64
N LEU A 18 19.30 -2.11 15.56
CA LEU A 18 18.25 -3.08 15.24
C LEU A 18 17.04 -2.40 14.57
N ILE A 19 16.58 -1.28 15.11
CA ILE A 19 15.52 -0.47 14.49
C ILE A 19 15.96 -0.03 13.10
N SER A 20 17.18 0.50 12.97
CA SER A 20 17.74 0.92 11.68
C SER A 20 17.79 -0.24 10.69
N TYR A 21 18.21 -1.45 11.09
CA TYR A 21 18.26 -2.61 10.21
C TYR A 21 16.87 -3.08 9.74
N ILE A 22 15.88 -3.10 10.65
CA ILE A 22 14.50 -3.46 10.34
C ILE A 22 13.86 -2.40 9.43
N THR A 23 14.12 -1.12 9.69
CA THR A 23 13.59 0.00 8.88
C THR A 23 14.33 0.22 7.57
N ASN A 24 15.60 -0.20 7.46
CA ASN A 24 16.44 -0.11 6.25
C ASN A 24 16.32 -1.34 5.33
N SER A 25 15.50 -2.31 5.71
CA SER A 25 14.99 -3.28 4.74
C SER A 25 14.09 -2.53 3.77
N ASN A 26 14.34 -2.63 2.46
CA ASN A 26 13.44 -2.15 1.42
C ASN A 26 12.05 -2.79 1.62
N ALA A 27 11.22 -2.24 2.52
CA ALA A 27 9.97 -2.84 2.99
C ALA A 27 8.99 -3.09 1.83
N PHE A 28 9.24 -2.45 0.70
CA PHE A 28 8.52 -2.68 -0.53
C PHE A 28 9.46 -3.03 -1.69
N PRO A 29 9.17 -4.11 -2.44
CA PRO A 29 9.99 -4.53 -3.56
C PRO A 29 10.03 -3.45 -4.68
N LEU A 30 11.15 -3.33 -5.38
CA LEU A 30 11.42 -2.35 -6.46
C LEU A 30 10.45 -2.51 -7.63
N PRO A 31 9.73 -1.53 -8.17
CA PRO A 31 8.69 -1.75 -9.19
C PRO A 31 9.09 -2.72 -10.34
N LEU A 32 8.12 -3.49 -10.83
CA LEU A 32 8.33 -4.44 -11.94
C LEU A 32 8.76 -3.72 -13.22
N SER A 33 9.49 -4.41 -14.09
CA SER A 33 9.68 -3.93 -15.46
C SER A 33 8.37 -4.03 -16.25
N GLU A 34 8.26 -3.29 -17.36
CA GLU A 34 7.06 -3.30 -18.20
C GLU A 34 6.76 -4.70 -18.75
N GLU A 35 7.80 -5.46 -19.11
CA GLU A 35 7.70 -6.85 -19.58
C GLU A 35 7.22 -7.81 -18.48
N GLU A 36 7.73 -7.66 -17.25
CA GLU A 36 7.31 -8.48 -16.12
C GLU A 36 5.88 -8.16 -15.69
N GLU A 37 5.53 -6.87 -15.61
CA GLU A 37 4.17 -6.42 -15.31
C GLU A 37 3.18 -7.04 -16.31
N GLU A 38 3.50 -7.00 -17.60
CA GLU A 38 2.68 -7.60 -18.64
C GLU A 38 2.53 -9.13 -18.49
N ARG A 39 3.60 -9.82 -18.09
CA ARG A 39 3.55 -11.27 -17.80
C ARG A 39 2.61 -11.58 -16.64
N TYR A 40 2.71 -10.85 -15.54
CA TYR A 40 1.85 -11.08 -14.38
C TYR A 40 0.39 -10.68 -14.63
N ILE A 41 0.14 -9.61 -15.40
CA ILE A 41 -1.22 -9.24 -15.82
C ILE A 41 -1.87 -10.37 -16.62
N ARG A 42 -1.15 -10.94 -17.61
CA ARG A 42 -1.68 -12.07 -18.39
C ARG A 42 -1.95 -13.31 -17.54
N ALA A 43 -1.08 -13.61 -16.59
CA ALA A 43 -1.28 -14.74 -15.67
C ALA A 43 -2.51 -14.50 -14.76
N MET A 44 -2.66 -13.28 -14.24
CA MET A 44 -3.82 -12.88 -13.46
C MET A 44 -5.13 -13.00 -14.26
N GLU A 45 -5.15 -12.58 -15.53
CA GLU A 45 -6.32 -12.75 -16.42
C GLU A 45 -6.69 -14.23 -16.64
N GLN A 46 -5.74 -15.15 -16.47
CA GLN A 46 -5.96 -16.60 -16.52
C GLN A 46 -6.41 -17.19 -15.18
N GLY A 47 -6.56 -16.37 -14.14
CA GLY A 47 -6.97 -16.78 -12.80
C GLY A 47 -5.80 -17.13 -11.86
N ASP A 48 -4.58 -16.73 -12.18
CA ASP A 48 -3.43 -16.95 -11.28
C ASP A 48 -3.45 -15.97 -10.09
N GLU A 49 -3.86 -16.49 -8.95
CA GLU A 49 -3.91 -15.81 -7.66
C GLU A 49 -2.52 -15.32 -7.19
N LEU A 50 -1.45 -16.05 -7.50
CA LEU A 50 -0.09 -15.66 -7.12
C LEU A 50 0.36 -14.45 -7.93
N ALA A 51 0.07 -14.43 -9.23
CA ALA A 51 0.35 -13.29 -10.09
C ALA A 51 -0.37 -12.03 -9.58
N ARG A 52 -1.63 -12.16 -9.14
CA ARG A 52 -2.36 -11.05 -8.52
C ARG A 52 -1.65 -10.54 -7.25
N ASN A 53 -1.28 -11.44 -6.34
CA ASN A 53 -0.64 -11.06 -5.09
C ASN A 53 0.70 -10.34 -5.34
N ILE A 54 1.48 -10.82 -6.32
CA ILE A 54 2.69 -10.14 -6.77
C ILE A 54 2.33 -8.73 -7.26
N LEU A 55 1.37 -8.56 -8.16
CA LEU A 55 0.98 -7.22 -8.63
C LEU A 55 0.60 -6.27 -7.48
N VAL A 56 -0.08 -6.77 -6.43
CA VAL A 56 -0.40 -5.97 -5.22
C VAL A 56 0.87 -5.56 -4.50
N GLU A 57 1.71 -6.52 -4.10
CA GLU A 57 2.92 -6.27 -3.31
C GLU A 57 3.88 -5.28 -3.99
N ARG A 58 4.03 -5.42 -5.31
CA ARG A 58 4.95 -4.61 -6.12
C ARG A 58 4.44 -3.18 -6.31
N ASN A 59 3.15 -2.93 -6.07
CA ASN A 59 2.53 -1.61 -6.15
C ASN A 59 2.20 -0.97 -4.78
N LEU A 60 2.52 -1.61 -3.65
CA LEU A 60 2.26 -1.02 -2.32
C LEU A 60 2.94 0.34 -2.09
N ARG A 61 4.10 0.58 -2.72
CA ARG A 61 4.81 1.89 -2.67
C ARG A 61 3.94 3.02 -3.20
N LEU A 62 3.09 2.74 -4.18
CA LEU A 62 2.18 3.71 -4.76
C LEU A 62 1.16 4.20 -3.74
N VAL A 63 0.64 3.30 -2.89
CA VAL A 63 -0.30 3.63 -1.82
C VAL A 63 0.32 4.63 -0.86
N ALA A 64 1.51 4.32 -0.33
CA ALA A 64 2.23 5.22 0.58
C ALA A 64 2.50 6.59 -0.06
N HIS A 65 2.87 6.62 -1.34
CA HIS A 65 3.10 7.87 -2.08
C HIS A 65 1.83 8.71 -2.23
N ILE A 66 0.68 8.09 -2.50
CA ILE A 66 -0.59 8.80 -2.66
C ILE A 66 -1.10 9.28 -1.30
N VAL A 67 -1.07 8.43 -0.27
CA VAL A 67 -1.52 8.77 1.09
C VAL A 67 -0.77 9.97 1.66
N LYS A 68 0.53 10.11 1.36
CA LYS A 68 1.33 11.27 1.79
C LYS A 68 0.74 12.62 1.35
N LYS A 69 -0.06 12.66 0.27
CA LYS A 69 -0.75 13.89 -0.16
C LYS A 69 -1.90 14.29 0.77
N PHE A 70 -2.41 13.34 1.55
CA PHE A 70 -3.55 13.48 2.45
C PHE A 70 -3.14 13.59 3.92
N ASP A 71 -1.86 13.44 4.26
CA ASP A 71 -1.33 13.48 5.64
C ASP A 71 -1.73 14.75 6.43
N ASN A 72 -1.90 15.89 5.74
CA ASN A 72 -2.27 17.17 6.37
C ASN A 72 -3.79 17.36 6.58
N THR A 73 -4.66 16.37 6.31
CA THR A 73 -6.12 16.52 6.46
C THR A 73 -6.63 16.29 7.88
N GLY A 74 -5.77 15.86 8.81
CA GLY A 74 -6.13 15.54 10.19
C GLY A 74 -6.78 14.16 10.37
N GLU A 75 -6.75 13.32 9.34
CA GLU A 75 -7.18 11.92 9.39
C GLU A 75 -6.03 11.03 9.84
N ASP A 76 -6.36 9.87 10.42
CA ASP A 76 -5.34 8.89 10.79
C ASP A 76 -4.65 8.34 9.53
N VAL A 77 -3.32 8.46 9.49
CA VAL A 77 -2.51 8.00 8.37
C VAL A 77 -2.66 6.49 8.18
N ASP A 78 -2.82 5.73 9.26
CA ASP A 78 -2.98 4.28 9.21
C ASP A 78 -4.33 3.88 8.59
N ASP A 79 -5.39 4.66 8.85
CA ASP A 79 -6.69 4.50 8.19
C ASP A 79 -6.59 4.81 6.69
N LEU A 80 -5.87 5.87 6.33
CA LEU A 80 -5.65 6.23 4.92
C LEU A 80 -4.84 5.17 4.17
N ILE A 81 -3.81 4.58 4.79
CA ILE A 81 -3.04 3.46 4.24
C ILE A 81 -3.96 2.25 4.03
N SER A 82 -4.81 1.95 5.00
CA SER A 82 -5.74 0.82 4.93
C SER A 82 -6.74 0.99 3.79
N ILE A 83 -7.37 2.17 3.69
CA ILE A 83 -8.31 2.52 2.61
C ILE A 83 -7.62 2.50 1.25
N GLY A 84 -6.41 3.09 1.16
CA GLY A 84 -5.65 3.10 -0.08
C GLY A 84 -5.24 1.70 -0.54
N THR A 85 -4.89 0.81 0.40
CA THR A 85 -4.57 -0.60 0.10
C THR A 85 -5.79 -1.34 -0.43
N ILE A 86 -6.98 -1.10 0.14
CA ILE A 86 -8.23 -1.65 -0.40
C ILE A 86 -8.48 -1.14 -1.83
N GLY A 87 -8.27 0.15 -2.08
CA GLY A 87 -8.39 0.74 -3.42
C GLY A 87 -7.40 0.17 -4.43
N LEU A 88 -6.18 -0.15 -4.01
CA LEU A 88 -5.19 -0.85 -4.84
C LEU A 88 -5.65 -2.27 -5.21
N ILE A 89 -6.10 -3.05 -4.22
CA ILE A 89 -6.59 -4.42 -4.45
C ILE A 89 -7.78 -4.40 -5.41
N LYS A 90 -8.73 -3.46 -5.20
CA LYS A 90 -9.85 -3.27 -6.10
C LYS A 90 -9.38 -2.95 -7.51
N ALA A 91 -8.44 -2.02 -7.66
CA ALA A 91 -7.90 -1.65 -8.97
C ALA A 91 -7.27 -2.84 -9.70
N ILE A 92 -6.52 -3.68 -9.00
CA ILE A 92 -5.89 -4.85 -9.61
C ILE A 92 -6.95 -5.88 -10.03
N ASN A 93 -7.97 -6.09 -9.20
CA ASN A 93 -9.08 -7.02 -9.53
C ASN A 93 -9.92 -6.57 -10.73
N THR A 94 -10.07 -5.26 -10.94
CA THR A 94 -10.89 -4.70 -12.02
C THR A 94 -10.08 -4.14 -13.18
N TYR A 95 -8.77 -4.33 -13.19
CA TYR A 95 -7.90 -3.81 -14.24
C TYR A 95 -8.13 -4.56 -15.55
N ASP A 96 -8.34 -3.80 -16.63
CA ASP A 96 -8.43 -4.32 -17.99
C ASP A 96 -7.35 -3.67 -18.86
N ARG A 97 -6.42 -4.50 -19.34
CA ARG A 97 -5.33 -4.06 -20.20
C ARG A 97 -5.82 -3.47 -21.53
N ARG A 98 -7.01 -3.89 -22.02
CA ARG A 98 -7.57 -3.43 -23.30
C ARG A 98 -7.91 -1.94 -23.30
N GLN A 99 -8.03 -1.32 -22.12
CA GLN A 99 -8.26 0.12 -22.00
C GLN A 99 -7.02 0.97 -22.29
N GLY A 100 -5.84 0.36 -22.46
CA GLY A 100 -4.62 1.05 -22.88
C GLY A 100 -3.95 1.93 -21.82
N THR A 101 -4.46 1.92 -20.58
CA THR A 101 -3.85 2.64 -19.46
C THR A 101 -2.90 1.73 -18.67
N ARG A 102 -1.73 2.24 -18.27
CA ARG A 102 -0.82 1.53 -17.36
C ARG A 102 -1.50 1.17 -16.05
N LEU A 103 -1.19 0.01 -15.48
CA LEU A 103 -1.77 -0.47 -14.23
C LEU A 103 -1.57 0.53 -13.09
N ALA A 104 -0.34 1.05 -12.93
CA ALA A 104 -0.03 2.05 -11.90
C ALA A 104 -0.89 3.32 -12.03
N THR A 105 -1.14 3.80 -13.26
CA THR A 105 -1.98 4.97 -13.49
C THR A 105 -3.44 4.72 -13.12
N TYR A 106 -3.97 3.55 -13.49
CA TYR A 106 -5.33 3.14 -13.13
C TYR A 106 -5.47 2.97 -11.61
N ALA A 107 -4.53 2.26 -10.98
CA ALA A 107 -4.48 2.06 -9.55
C ALA A 107 -4.41 3.37 -8.77
N ALA A 108 -3.60 4.33 -9.22
CA ALA A 108 -3.51 5.63 -8.58
C ALA A 108 -4.86 6.35 -8.50
N ARG A 109 -5.64 6.30 -9.59
CA ARG A 109 -6.99 6.90 -9.63
C ARG A 109 -7.96 6.20 -8.67
N CYS A 110 -7.91 4.87 -8.60
CA CYS A 110 -8.77 4.10 -7.68
C CYS A 110 -8.44 4.38 -6.21
N ILE A 111 -7.14 4.41 -5.86
CA ILE A 111 -6.67 4.73 -4.51
C ILE A 111 -7.16 6.12 -4.09
N GLU A 112 -6.95 7.14 -4.93
CA GLU A 112 -7.37 8.51 -4.66
C GLU A 112 -8.90 8.63 -4.52
N ASN A 113 -9.66 7.97 -5.41
CA ASN A 113 -11.12 7.97 -5.35
C ASN A 113 -11.66 7.36 -4.05
N ASP A 114 -11.05 6.28 -3.57
CA ASP A 114 -11.47 5.60 -2.36
C ASP A 114 -11.15 6.42 -1.11
N ILE A 115 -9.95 7.02 -1.05
CA ILE A 115 -9.61 7.99 0.00
C ILE A 115 -10.60 9.17 -0.01
N LEU A 116 -10.88 9.77 -1.16
CA LEU A 116 -11.84 10.88 -1.25
C LEU A 116 -13.27 10.48 -0.88
N LYS A 117 -13.66 9.23 -1.15
CA LYS A 117 -14.96 8.69 -0.71
C LYS A 117 -15.03 8.58 0.82
N SER A 118 -13.92 8.20 1.48
CA SER A 118 -13.78 8.24 2.95
C SER A 118 -14.28 9.49 3.57
N ARG A 119 -13.72 10.58 3.05
CA ARG A 119 -13.87 11.91 3.61
C ARG A 119 -15.32 12.37 3.51
N ARG A 120 -16.00 11.99 2.42
CA ARG A 120 -17.41 12.32 2.18
C ARG A 120 -18.37 11.52 3.07
N CYS A 121 -18.05 10.27 3.39
CA CYS A 121 -18.92 9.38 4.17
C CYS A 121 -18.75 9.51 5.70
N GLY A 122 -17.82 10.34 6.18
CA GLY A 122 -17.71 10.72 7.59
C GLY A 122 -17.37 9.57 8.54
N GLY A 123 -16.44 8.68 8.14
CA GLY A 123 -15.92 7.62 9.01
C GLY A 123 -16.87 6.43 9.25
N LYS A 124 -18.10 6.41 8.71
CA LYS A 124 -19.00 5.25 8.76
C LYS A 124 -18.63 4.22 7.71
N TRP A 125 -17.45 3.63 7.85
CA TRP A 125 -16.94 2.60 6.96
C TRP A 125 -17.37 1.21 7.43
N LYS A 126 -18.39 0.64 6.79
CA LYS A 126 -18.69 -0.79 6.93
C LYS A 126 -17.91 -1.54 5.86
N LEU A 127 -16.85 -2.25 6.25
CA LEU A 127 -16.00 -3.09 5.40
C LEU A 127 -16.79 -3.93 4.38
N TRP A 128 -17.98 -4.41 4.79
CA TRP A 128 -18.88 -5.26 4.01
C TRP A 128 -19.50 -4.58 2.78
N HIS A 129 -19.83 -3.29 2.84
CA HIS A 129 -20.50 -2.59 1.72
C HIS A 129 -19.55 -2.27 0.55
N TYR A 130 -18.25 -2.51 0.72
CA TYR A 130 -17.20 -2.09 -0.22
C TYR A 130 -16.84 -3.15 -1.27
N LEU A 131 -17.03 -4.43 -0.94
CA LEU A 131 -16.82 -5.55 -1.88
C LEU A 131 -17.99 -5.71 -2.86
N GLU A 132 -19.16 -5.13 -2.56
CA GLU A 132 -20.40 -5.34 -3.32
C GLU A 132 -20.76 -4.18 -4.27
N CYS A 133 -20.08 -3.04 -4.20
CA CYS A 133 -20.21 -1.95 -5.18
C CYS A 133 -19.05 -1.97 -6.20
N GLY A 134 -18.83 -3.14 -6.79
CA GLY A 134 -18.14 -3.32 -8.07
C GLY A 134 -19.15 -3.30 -9.20
#